data_AF-A0A096FK55-F1
#
_entry.id   AF-A0A096FK55-F1
#
_cell.length_a   1.000
_cell.length_b   1.000
_cell.length_c   1.000
_cell.angle_alpha   90.00
_cell.angle_beta   90.00
_cell.angle_gamma   90.00
#
_symmetry.space_group_name_H-M   'P 1'
#
loop_
_entity.id
_entity.type
_entity.pdbx_description
1 polymer ?
#
loop_
_entity_poly.entity_id
_entity_poly.type
_entity_poly.pdbx_seq_one_letter_code
_entity_poly.pdbx_strand_id
1 'polypeptide(L)'
;GLRPFSRTAWGVRAEVYDWDNLRAEACSVYGPMGSGGLIETVTLAVVKPGTHQVIDRFHFAHEIQQGEMYWAMAQLFMQQGPQALPAFPRPPRDWNNEDVSFNLARRLAP
;
A
#
# COMPACT_ATOMS: atom_id res chain seq x y z
N GLY A 1 22.53 16.91 15.09
CA GLY A 1 21.75 16.00 15.95
C GLY A 1 21.16 14.92 15.08
N LEU A 2 21.38 13.64 15.43
CA LEU A 2 20.83 12.50 14.69
C LEU A 2 19.30 12.58 14.72
N ARG A 3 18.67 12.58 13.55
CA ARG A 3 17.20 12.59 13.42
C ARG A 3 16.72 11.15 13.68
N PRO A 4 16.12 10.84 14.83
CA PRO A 4 15.82 9.47 15.23
C PRO A 4 14.66 8.85 14.44
N PHE A 5 14.13 9.51 13.41
CA PHE A 5 13.10 9.01 12.50
C PHE A 5 13.39 9.43 11.04
N SER A 6 14.65 9.70 10.67
CA SER A 6 14.96 9.96 9.27
C SER A 6 15.06 8.67 8.47
N ARG A 7 14.64 8.73 7.20
CA ARG A 7 14.76 7.64 6.23
C ARG A 7 16.22 7.15 6.08
N THR A 8 17.17 8.07 6.20
CA THR A 8 18.62 7.81 6.25
C THR A 8 19.09 7.09 7.51
N ALA A 9 18.43 7.27 8.66
CA ALA A 9 18.78 6.61 9.91
C ALA A 9 18.12 5.23 10.08
N TRP A 10 16.93 5.03 9.49
CA TRP A 10 16.16 3.79 9.59
C TRP A 10 16.34 2.84 8.39
N GLY A 11 17.11 3.24 7.38
CA GLY A 11 17.50 2.38 6.26
C GLY A 11 16.31 1.75 5.54
N VAL A 12 15.54 2.54 4.79
CA VAL A 12 14.51 1.97 3.90
C VAL A 12 15.22 1.27 2.75
N ARG A 13 15.07 -0.05 2.66
CA ARG A 13 15.52 -0.84 1.52
C ARG A 13 14.36 -0.97 0.52
N ALA A 14 14.55 -0.43 -0.68
CA ALA A 14 13.60 -0.63 -1.76
C ALA A 14 13.80 -2.03 -2.34
N GLU A 15 12.75 -2.84 -2.32
CA GLU A 15 12.68 -4.10 -3.05
C GLU A 15 11.85 -3.88 -4.31
N VAL A 16 12.29 -4.48 -5.42
CA VAL A 16 11.65 -4.33 -6.73
C VAL A 16 11.12 -5.68 -7.15
N TYR A 17 9.81 -5.74 -7.40
CA TYR A 17 9.13 -6.93 -7.90
C TYR A 17 8.58 -6.67 -9.29
N ASP A 18 8.56 -7.71 -10.11
CA ASP A 18 7.91 -7.67 -11.42
C ASP A 18 6.39 -7.61 -11.25
N TRP A 19 5.74 -6.79 -12.05
CA TRP A 19 4.29 -6.64 -12.07
C TRP A 19 3.57 -7.94 -12.43
N ASP A 20 4.11 -8.72 -13.37
CA ASP A 20 3.51 -9.98 -13.81
C ASP A 20 3.49 -11.04 -12.70
N ASN A 21 4.31 -10.82 -11.67
CA ASN A 21 4.42 -11.67 -10.49
C ASN A 21 3.59 -11.18 -9.30
N LEU A 22 2.85 -10.06 -9.43
CA LEU A 22 2.02 -9.51 -8.37
C LEU A 22 0.54 -9.91 -8.52
N ARG A 23 -0.10 -10.24 -7.40
CA ARG A 23 -1.52 -10.56 -7.34
C ARG A 23 -2.17 -9.94 -6.11
N ALA A 24 -3.37 -9.39 -6.26
CA ALA A 24 -4.19 -8.99 -5.13
C ALA A 24 -5.01 -10.17 -4.61
N GLU A 25 -4.91 -10.45 -3.32
CA GLU A 25 -5.66 -11.49 -2.60
C GLU A 25 -6.61 -10.80 -1.61
N ALA A 26 -7.91 -11.02 -1.77
CA ALA A 26 -8.92 -10.62 -0.79
C ALA A 26 -8.94 -11.63 0.36
N CYS A 27 -8.81 -11.14 1.59
CA CYS A 27 -8.77 -11.94 2.80
C CYS A 27 -9.84 -11.48 3.77
N SER A 28 -10.63 -12.41 4.28
CA SER A 28 -11.61 -12.15 5.33
C SER A 28 -11.31 -13.08 6.51
N VAL A 29 -10.95 -12.50 7.64
CA VAL A 29 -10.59 -13.24 8.85
C VAL A 29 -11.57 -12.85 9.95
N TYR A 30 -12.15 -13.85 10.63
CA TYR A 30 -12.98 -13.59 11.80
C TYR A 30 -12.09 -13.25 13.01
N GLY A 31 -12.20 -12.03 13.51
CA GLY A 31 -11.40 -11.52 14.62
C GLY A 31 -12.21 -11.31 15.90
N PRO A 32 -11.60 -11.44 17.09
CA PRO A 32 -12.25 -11.10 18.35
C PRO A 32 -12.28 -9.57 18.54
N MET A 33 -13.08 -8.87 17.75
CA MET A 33 -13.60 -7.57 18.16
C MET A 33 -14.76 -7.84 19.14
N GLY A 34 -14.94 -7.04 20.20
CA GLY A 34 -15.82 -7.37 21.34
C GLY A 34 -17.29 -7.76 21.05
N SER A 35 -17.75 -7.69 19.80
CA SER A 35 -19.06 -8.14 19.30
C SER A 35 -19.01 -9.25 18.24
N GLY A 36 -17.82 -9.80 17.92
CA GLY A 36 -17.58 -10.55 16.69
C GLY A 36 -17.53 -9.62 15.47
N GLY A 37 -16.50 -9.75 14.63
CA GLY A 37 -16.37 -8.93 13.43
C GLY A 37 -15.50 -9.61 12.38
N LEU A 38 -15.89 -9.48 11.11
CA LEU A 38 -15.04 -9.86 9.99
C LEU A 38 -14.04 -8.74 9.75
N ILE A 39 -12.77 -9.10 9.72
CA ILE A 39 -11.68 -8.24 9.31
C ILE A 39 -11.43 -8.55 7.84
N GLU A 40 -11.87 -7.64 7.00
CA GLU A 40 -11.69 -7.70 5.56
C GLU A 40 -10.50 -6.85 5.15
N THR A 41 -9.57 -7.47 4.45
CA THR A 41 -8.35 -6.83 3.97
C THR A 41 -8.00 -7.34 2.59
N VAL A 42 -7.31 -6.51 1.82
CA VAL A 42 -6.66 -6.93 0.59
C VAL A 42 -5.16 -6.92 0.82
N THR A 43 -4.51 -8.01 0.43
CA THR A 43 -3.06 -8.15 0.47
C THR A 43 -2.51 -8.30 -0.93
N LEU A 44 -1.29 -7.81 -1.15
CA LEU A 44 -0.56 -8.06 -2.38
C LEU A 44 0.42 -9.20 -2.13
N ALA A 45 0.29 -10.24 -2.94
CA ALA A 45 1.15 -11.41 -2.93
C ALA A 45 2.14 -11.33 -4.09
N VAL A 46 3.41 -11.55 -3.80
CA VAL A 46 4.45 -11.76 -4.81
C VAL A 46 4.56 -13.25 -5.07
N VAL A 47 4.42 -13.65 -6.32
CA VAL A 47 4.51 -15.04 -6.76
C VAL A 47 5.83 -15.27 -7.46
N LYS A 48 6.50 -16.39 -7.18
CA LYS A 48 7.71 -16.75 -7.89
C LYS A 48 7.38 -17.07 -9.36
N PRO A 49 8.04 -16.43 -10.34
CA PRO A 49 7.74 -16.62 -11.76
C PRO A 49 7.83 -18.09 -12.18
N GLY A 50 6.91 -18.51 -13.07
CA GLY A 50 6.80 -19.89 -13.54
C GLY A 50 6.30 -20.90 -12.49
N THR A 51 5.95 -20.43 -11.28
CA THR A 51 5.35 -21.25 -10.23
C THR A 51 4.11 -20.55 -9.67
N HIS A 52 3.33 -21.26 -8.86
CA HIS A 52 2.22 -20.66 -8.10
C HIS A 52 2.59 -20.41 -6.63
N GLN A 53 3.89 -20.35 -6.32
CA GLN A 53 4.37 -20.21 -4.96
C GLN A 53 4.47 -18.73 -4.57
N VAL A 54 3.79 -18.34 -3.50
CA VAL A 54 3.89 -16.99 -2.92
C VAL A 54 5.18 -16.89 -2.11
N ILE A 55 6.01 -15.88 -2.43
CA ILE A 55 7.29 -15.61 -1.77
C ILE A 55 7.19 -14.48 -0.74
N ASP A 56 6.25 -13.56 -0.91
CA ASP A 56 6.04 -12.44 -0.01
C ASP A 56 4.58 -11.98 -0.02
N ARG A 57 4.13 -11.36 1.08
CA ARG A 57 2.81 -10.76 1.21
C ARG A 57 2.91 -9.43 1.95
N PHE A 58 2.30 -8.40 1.40
CA PHE A 58 2.22 -7.10 2.02
C PHE A 58 0.78 -6.58 2.08
N HIS A 59 0.50 -5.82 3.14
CA HIS A 59 -0.80 -5.20 3.31
C HIS A 59 -1.02 -4.14 2.22
N PHE A 60 -2.18 -4.17 1.57
CA PHE A 60 -2.50 -3.25 0.49
C PHE A 60 -3.63 -2.29 0.84
N ALA A 61 -4.77 -2.82 1.27
CA ALA A 61 -5.92 -2.01 1.67
C ALA A 61 -6.68 -2.64 2.82
N HIS A 62 -7.26 -1.78 3.66
CA HIS A 62 -8.36 -2.19 4.53
C HIS A 62 -9.63 -2.25 3.67
N GLU A 63 -10.49 -3.22 3.95
CA GLU A 63 -11.75 -3.49 3.24
C GLU A 63 -11.57 -4.00 1.81
N ILE A 64 -12.45 -4.92 1.39
CA ILE A 64 -12.38 -5.52 0.06
C ILE A 64 -12.71 -4.48 -1.02
N GLN A 65 -13.77 -3.68 -0.82
CA GLN A 65 -14.24 -2.72 -1.82
C GLN A 65 -13.17 -1.68 -2.18
N GLN A 66 -12.47 -1.16 -1.17
CA GLN A 66 -11.39 -0.19 -1.38
C GLN A 66 -10.19 -0.85 -2.07
N GLY A 67 -9.85 -2.08 -1.68
CA GLY A 67 -8.77 -2.84 -2.31
C GLY A 67 -9.05 -3.20 -3.77
N GLU A 68 -10.28 -3.58 -4.12
CA GLU A 68 -10.69 -3.82 -5.52
C GLU A 68 -10.53 -2.57 -6.36
N MET A 69 -11.02 -1.43 -5.86
CA MET A 69 -10.90 -0.15 -6.55
C MET A 69 -9.42 0.24 -6.78
N TYR A 70 -8.58 0.10 -5.76
CA TYR A 70 -7.15 0.42 -5.87
C TYR A 70 -6.40 -0.54 -6.79
N TRP A 71 -6.74 -1.83 -6.75
CA TRP A 71 -6.15 -2.81 -7.65
C TRP A 71 -6.53 -2.53 -9.11
N ALA A 72 -7.80 -2.20 -9.37
CA ALA A 72 -8.24 -1.80 -10.71
C ALA A 72 -7.50 -0.54 -11.22
N MET A 73 -7.27 0.45 -10.35
CA MET A 73 -6.46 1.62 -10.71
C MET A 73 -5.01 1.24 -11.03
N ALA A 74 -4.39 0.36 -10.22
CA ALA A 74 -3.03 -0.11 -10.47
C ALA A 74 -2.94 -0.86 -11.81
N GLN A 75 -3.88 -1.75 -12.10
CA GLN A 75 -3.96 -2.45 -13.38
C GLN A 75 -4.12 -1.48 -14.55
N LEU A 76 -5.01 -0.49 -14.43
CA LEU A 76 -5.24 0.52 -15.46
C LEU A 76 -3.98 1.34 -15.73
N PHE A 77 -3.28 1.76 -14.68
CA PHE A 77 -1.99 2.45 -14.79
C PHE A 77 -0.94 1.61 -15.50
N MET A 78 -0.81 0.33 -15.15
CA MET A 78 0.19 -0.55 -15.76
C MET A 78 -0.11 -0.87 -17.22
N GLN A 79 -1.39 -0.87 -17.62
CA GLN A 79 -1.80 -1.15 -19.00
C GLN A 79 -1.76 0.08 -19.92
N GLN A 80 -2.20 1.24 -19.42
CA GLN A 80 -2.45 2.43 -20.25
C GLN A 80 -1.60 3.63 -19.84
N GLY A 81 -0.84 3.51 -18.75
CA GLY A 81 0.00 4.58 -18.22
C GLY A 81 -0.77 5.61 -17.38
N PRO A 82 -0.09 6.70 -16.97
CA PRO A 82 -0.63 7.71 -16.05
C PRO A 82 -1.86 8.46 -16.58
N GLN A 83 -2.01 8.57 -17.90
CA GLN A 83 -3.10 9.33 -18.53
C GLN A 83 -4.47 8.66 -18.37
N ALA A 84 -4.49 7.36 -18.09
CA ALA A 84 -5.73 6.61 -17.88
C ALA A 84 -6.26 6.71 -16.44
N LEU A 85 -5.46 7.22 -15.51
CA LEU A 85 -5.92 7.44 -14.15
C LEU A 85 -6.82 8.67 -14.07
N PRO A 86 -7.81 8.68 -13.16
CA PRO A 86 -8.65 9.84 -12.93
C PRO A 86 -7.79 11.05 -12.53
N ALA A 87 -8.14 12.23 -13.07
CA ALA A 87 -7.45 13.46 -12.72
C ALA A 87 -7.67 13.77 -11.23
N PHE A 88 -6.60 13.74 -10.45
CA PHE A 88 -6.67 14.08 -9.04
C PHE A 88 -6.68 15.61 -8.89
N PRO A 89 -7.70 16.20 -8.23
CA PRO A 89 -7.78 17.66 -8.05
C PRO A 89 -6.60 18.24 -7.27
N ARG A 90 -5.94 17.40 -6.48
CA ARG A 90 -4.73 17.73 -5.73
C ARG A 90 -3.65 16.74 -6.13
N PRO A 91 -2.43 17.21 -6.42
CA PRO A 91 -1.33 16.31 -6.72
C PRO A 91 -1.11 15.34 -5.54
N PRO A 92 -0.79 14.06 -5.81
CA PRO A 92 -0.41 13.13 -4.76
C PRO A 92 0.71 13.70 -3.90
N ARG A 93 0.67 13.40 -2.60
CA ARG A 93 1.78 13.76 -1.71
C ARG A 93 3.04 13.07 -2.22
N ASP A 94 4.07 13.86 -2.49
CA ASP A 94 5.41 13.31 -2.72
C ASP A 94 5.98 12.79 -1.40
N TRP A 95 5.93 11.47 -1.22
CA TRP A 95 6.49 10.77 -0.07
C TRP A 95 8.03 10.72 -0.08
N ASN A 96 8.68 11.11 -1.18
CA ASN A 96 10.13 11.20 -1.29
C ASN A 96 10.67 12.60 -0.99
N ASN A 97 9.79 13.58 -0.78
CA ASN A 97 10.22 14.92 -0.41
C ASN A 97 10.65 14.96 1.07
N GLU A 98 11.94 15.20 1.31
CA GLU A 98 12.53 15.29 2.65
C GLU A 98 12.09 16.55 3.43
N ASP A 99 11.51 17.54 2.75
CA ASP A 99 11.02 18.78 3.35
C ASP A 99 9.63 18.63 4.00
N VAL A 100 9.03 17.43 3.94
CA VAL A 100 7.78 17.15 4.62
C VAL A 100 8.03 17.13 6.12
N SER A 101 7.82 18.29 6.76
CA SER A 101 7.76 18.38 8.21
C SER A 101 6.56 17.56 8.70
N PHE A 102 6.86 16.51 9.47
CA PHE A 102 5.85 15.85 10.29
C PHE A 102 5.36 16.89 11.30
N ASN A 103 4.25 17.55 10.97
CA ASN A 103 3.54 18.43 11.91
C ASN A 103 3.02 17.58 13.07
N LEU A 104 3.86 17.38 14.09
CA LEU A 104 3.53 16.70 15.35
C LEU A 104 2.29 17.33 16.00
N ALA A 105 2.10 18.64 15.82
CA ALA A 105 0.93 19.38 16.28
C ALA A 105 -0.40 18.85 15.71
N ARG A 106 -0.39 18.22 14.53
CA ARG A 106 -1.63 17.70 13.89
C ARG A 106 -2.09 16.36 14.46
N ARG A 107 -1.23 15.68 15.24
CA ARG A 107 -1.55 14.40 15.91
C ARG A 107 -1.93 14.60 17.39
N LEU A 108 -1.78 15.83 17.90
CA LEU A 108 -2.10 16.25 19.27
C LEU A 108 -3.27 17.25 19.32
N ALA A 109 -3.88 17.54 18.18
CA ALA A 109 -5.15 18.26 18.17
C ALA A 109 -6.23 17.33 18.75
N PRO A 110 -7.06 17.82 19.69
CA PRO A 110 -8.05 17.01 20.40
C PRO A 110 -9.13 16.43 19.49
#